data_AF-Q0W236-F1
#
_entry.id   AF-Q0W236-F1
#
_cell.length_a   1.000
_cell.length_b   1.000
_cell.length_c   1.000
_cell.angle_alpha   90.00
_cell.angle_beta   90.00
_cell.angle_gamma   90.00
#
_symmetry.space_group_name_H-M   'P 1'
#
loop_
_entity.id
_entity.type
_entity.pdbx_description
1 polymer ?
#
loop_
_entity_poly.entity_id
_entity_poly.type
_entity_poly.pdbx_seq_one_letter_code
_entity_poly.pdbx_strand_id
1 'polypeptide(L)'
;MTIDKPVYSEHSQAPGTNAVKELDMMKVKIVEMVEGAGIRFPITSKDELLKVFPKSTPMACSNKGSQWTMYDLIEHLDKSDFPIKNAGDLATILTTRCPI
;
A
#
# COMPACT_ATOMS: atom_id res chain seq x y z
N MET A 1 31.67 -1.71 37.03
CA MET A 1 30.54 -1.06 36.32
C MET A 1 29.72 -2.17 35.71
N THR A 2 28.63 -2.56 36.35
CA THR A 2 27.73 -3.60 35.86
C THR A 2 26.76 -2.94 34.89
N ILE A 3 26.76 -3.38 33.63
CA ILE A 3 25.80 -2.92 32.63
C ILE A 3 24.48 -3.62 32.94
N ASP A 4 23.55 -2.89 33.54
CA ASP A 4 22.17 -3.35 33.73
C ASP A 4 21.53 -3.54 32.34
N LYS A 5 21.10 -4.78 32.04
CA LYS A 5 20.40 -5.06 30.79
C LYS A 5 19.01 -4.46 30.88
N PRO A 6 18.53 -3.73 29.85
CA PRO A 6 17.20 -3.16 29.89
C PRO A 6 16.15 -4.28 30.02
N VAL A 7 15.34 -4.19 31.06
CA VAL A 7 14.16 -5.03 31.26
C VAL A 7 13.11 -4.56 30.25
N TYR A 8 12.97 -5.29 29.14
CA TYR A 8 11.87 -5.06 28.21
C TYR A 8 10.58 -5.57 28.86
N SER A 9 9.67 -4.64 29.17
CA SER A 9 8.29 -4.99 29.52
C SER A 9 7.57 -5.43 28.23
N GLU A 10 7.01 -6.64 28.23
CA GLU A 10 6.26 -7.25 27.11
C GLU A 10 5.04 -6.43 26.63
N HIS A 11 4.74 -5.29 27.26
CA HIS A 11 3.65 -4.38 26.90
C HIS A 11 4.08 -3.09 26.21
N SER A 12 5.36 -2.90 25.91
CA SER A 12 5.81 -1.75 25.12
C SER A 12 5.70 -2.06 23.63
N GLN A 13 4.48 -2.07 23.07
CA GLN A 13 4.33 -1.95 21.62
C GLN A 13 4.96 -0.62 21.21
N ALA A 14 6.10 -0.66 20.52
CA ALA A 14 6.72 0.54 19.98
C ALA A 14 5.69 1.27 19.11
N PRO A 15 5.51 2.60 19.27
CA PRO A 15 4.61 3.36 18.39
C PRO A 15 5.09 3.15 16.95
N GLY A 16 4.29 2.40 16.17
CA GLY A 16 4.65 1.98 14.81
C GLY A 16 4.39 0.52 14.47
N THR A 17 4.30 -0.41 15.43
CA THR A 17 4.06 -1.85 15.09
C THR A 17 2.70 -2.07 14.42
N ASN A 18 1.67 -1.33 14.85
CA ASN A 18 0.34 -1.40 14.24
C ASN A 18 0.32 -0.78 12.84
N ALA A 19 0.99 0.36 12.65
CA ALA A 19 1.07 1.02 11.34
C ALA A 19 1.82 0.18 10.29
N VAL A 20 2.90 -0.51 10.71
CA VAL A 20 3.62 -1.45 9.84
C VAL A 20 2.71 -2.62 9.44
N LYS A 21 1.97 -3.20 10.40
CA LYS A 21 1.03 -4.28 10.12
C LYS A 21 -0.08 -3.86 9.17
N GLU A 22 -0.62 -2.65 9.32
CA GLU A 22 -1.65 -2.09 8.42
C GLU A 22 -1.13 -1.91 6.99
N LEU A 23 0.11 -1.41 6.84
CA LEU A 23 0.76 -1.29 5.54
C LEU A 23 0.99 -2.64 4.86
N ASP A 24 1.43 -3.66 5.60
CA ASP A 24 1.66 -4.99 5.05
C ASP A 24 0.34 -5.64 4.61
N MET A 25 -0.72 -5.53 5.41
CA MET A 25 -2.06 -5.99 5.02
C MET A 25 -2.59 -5.25 3.78
N MET A 26 -2.31 -3.95 3.68
CA MET A 26 -2.67 -3.14 2.52
C MET A 26 -1.96 -3.63 1.25
N LYS A 27 -0.66 -3.94 1.33
CA LYS A 27 0.10 -4.49 0.20
C LYS A 27 -0.48 -5.82 -0.28
N VAL A 28 -0.77 -6.73 0.65
CA VAL A 28 -1.38 -8.03 0.33
C VAL A 28 -2.70 -7.84 -0.42
N LYS A 29 -3.58 -6.97 0.10
CA LYS A 29 -4.86 -6.68 -0.55
C LYS A 29 -4.71 -6.10 -1.96
N ILE A 30 -3.71 -5.24 -2.19
CA ILE A 30 -3.43 -4.71 -3.54
C ILE A 30 -3.03 -5.85 -4.48
N VAL A 31 -2.11 -6.71 -4.06
CA VAL A 31 -1.65 -7.83 -4.88
C VAL A 31 -2.82 -8.74 -5.25
N GLU A 32 -3.65 -9.12 -4.28
CA GLU A 32 -4.84 -9.95 -4.52
C GLU A 32 -5.80 -9.31 -5.53
N MET A 33 -6.09 -8.01 -5.40
CA MET A 33 -6.96 -7.29 -6.34
C MET A 33 -6.35 -7.23 -7.76
N VAL A 34 -5.05 -7.03 -7.86
CA VAL A 34 -4.31 -6.93 -9.12
C VAL A 34 -4.25 -8.28 -9.84
N GLU A 35 -4.00 -9.36 -9.10
CA GLU A 35 -4.03 -10.72 -9.62
C GLU A 35 -5.44 -11.12 -10.08
N GLY A 36 -6.47 -10.83 -9.25
CA GLY A 36 -7.86 -11.10 -9.58
C GLY A 36 -8.37 -10.30 -10.78
N ALA A 37 -7.80 -9.12 -11.04
CA ALA A 37 -8.15 -8.27 -12.17
C ALA A 37 -7.45 -8.65 -13.49
N GLY A 38 -6.53 -9.63 -13.48
CA GLY A 38 -5.88 -10.14 -14.69
C GLY A 38 -4.98 -9.13 -15.40
N ILE A 39 -4.36 -8.22 -14.64
CA ILE A 39 -3.49 -7.18 -15.19
C ILE A 39 -2.24 -7.81 -15.82
N ARG A 40 -1.86 -7.31 -17.00
CA ARG A 40 -0.62 -7.70 -17.67
C ARG A 40 0.49 -6.74 -17.30
N PHE A 41 1.64 -7.30 -16.93
CA PHE A 41 2.86 -6.56 -16.67
C PHE A 41 3.81 -6.61 -17.88
N PRO A 42 4.65 -5.60 -18.10
CA PRO A 42 4.74 -4.36 -17.32
C PRO A 42 3.60 -3.40 -17.63
N ILE A 43 3.10 -2.72 -16.60
CA ILE A 43 2.14 -1.63 -16.77
C ILE A 43 2.93 -0.40 -17.18
N THR A 44 2.56 0.22 -18.30
CA THR A 44 3.34 1.33 -18.87
C THR A 44 2.73 2.70 -18.64
N SER A 45 1.45 2.74 -18.23
CA SER A 45 0.73 3.99 -18.04
C SER A 45 -0.34 3.90 -16.96
N LYS A 46 -0.65 5.05 -16.38
CA LYS A 46 -1.75 5.20 -15.40
C LYS A 46 -3.11 4.84 -16.02
N ASP A 47 -3.32 5.17 -17.29
CA ASP A 47 -4.59 4.91 -17.98
C ASP A 47 -4.92 3.41 -18.08
N GLU A 48 -3.92 2.54 -18.13
CA GLU A 48 -4.13 1.08 -18.08
C GLU A 48 -4.72 0.64 -16.73
N LEU A 49 -4.21 1.20 -15.62
CA LEU A 49 -4.71 0.92 -14.28
C LEU A 49 -6.13 1.45 -14.07
N LEU A 50 -6.42 2.67 -14.53
CA LEU A 50 -7.74 3.30 -14.38
C LEU A 50 -8.84 2.60 -15.18
N LYS A 51 -8.49 1.89 -16.27
CA LYS A 51 -9.45 1.04 -17.02
C LYS A 51 -9.85 -0.20 -16.24
N VAL A 52 -8.96 -0.71 -15.40
CA VAL A 52 -9.15 -1.94 -14.63
C VAL A 52 -9.84 -1.65 -13.30
N PHE A 53 -9.45 -0.56 -12.63
CA PHE A 53 -9.96 -0.19 -11.32
C PHE A 53 -10.91 1.01 -11.41
N PRO A 54 -12.25 0.78 -11.42
CA PRO A 54 -13.22 1.87 -11.44
C PRO A 54 -13.16 2.70 -10.14
N LYS A 55 -13.72 3.92 -10.18
CA LYS A 55 -13.74 4.87 -9.05
C LYS A 55 -14.23 4.30 -7.73
N SER A 56 -15.14 3.34 -7.77
CA SER A 56 -15.72 2.72 -6.57
C SER A 56 -14.91 1.55 -6.02
N THR A 57 -13.70 1.28 -6.55
CA THR A 57 -12.89 0.13 -6.11
C THR A 57 -12.43 0.33 -4.67
N PRO A 58 -12.98 -0.44 -3.70
CA PRO A 58 -12.77 -0.19 -2.30
C PRO A 58 -11.32 -0.51 -1.91
N MET A 59 -10.68 0.42 -1.20
CA MET A 59 -9.32 0.23 -0.69
C MET A 59 -9.27 0.54 0.80
N ALA A 60 -8.31 -0.11 1.48
CA ALA A 60 -8.13 -0.01 2.93
C ALA A 60 -7.15 1.12 3.31
N CYS A 61 -7.07 2.18 2.51
CA CYS A 61 -6.30 3.37 2.85
C CYS A 61 -7.25 4.39 3.50
N SER A 62 -7.09 4.65 4.81
CA SER A 62 -7.93 5.59 5.54
C SER A 62 -7.06 6.59 6.29
N ASN A 63 -7.25 7.88 6.03
CA ASN A 63 -6.58 8.96 6.77
C ASN A 63 -7.63 9.92 7.32
N LYS A 64 -7.62 10.18 8.63
CA LYS A 64 -8.44 11.21 9.29
C LYS A 64 -9.92 11.20 8.85
N GLY A 65 -10.51 10.02 8.70
CA GLY A 65 -11.91 9.84 8.31
C GLY A 65 -12.21 9.91 6.80
N SER A 66 -11.19 10.13 5.95
CA SER A 66 -11.31 9.98 4.49
C SER A 66 -10.85 8.60 4.06
N GLN A 67 -11.75 7.82 3.48
CA GLN A 67 -11.43 6.54 2.86
C GLN A 67 -11.01 6.76 1.41
N TRP A 68 -9.79 6.35 1.09
CA TRP A 68 -9.25 6.43 -0.25
C TRP A 68 -9.53 5.13 -0.99
N THR A 69 -9.95 5.26 -2.24
CA THR A 69 -10.20 4.14 -3.15
C THR A 69 -8.91 3.75 -3.89
N MET A 70 -8.91 2.58 -4.53
CA MET A 70 -7.79 2.19 -5.40
C MET A 70 -7.60 3.23 -6.52
N TYR A 71 -8.70 3.75 -7.05
CA TYR A 71 -8.69 4.78 -8.07
C TYR A 71 -7.99 6.04 -7.60
N ASP A 72 -8.26 6.49 -6.37
CA ASP A 72 -7.62 7.69 -5.81
C ASP A 72 -6.10 7.49 -5.66
N LEU A 73 -5.66 6.31 -5.22
CA LEU A 73 -4.24 6.00 -5.13
C LEU A 73 -3.57 5.96 -6.51
N ILE A 74 -4.23 5.37 -7.51
CA ILE A 74 -3.73 5.32 -8.89
C ILE A 74 -3.64 6.73 -9.47
N GLU A 75 -4.62 7.61 -9.19
CA GLU A 75 -4.64 8.99 -9.67
C GLU A 75 -3.41 9.79 -9.25
N HIS A 76 -2.83 9.47 -8.09
CA HIS A 76 -1.63 10.08 -7.53
C HIS A 76 -0.31 9.46 -8.02
N LEU A 77 -0.36 8.49 -8.96
CA LEU A 77 0.83 7.97 -9.61
C LEU A 77 1.40 8.97 -10.62
N ASP A 78 2.72 9.08 -10.62
CA ASP A 78 3.49 9.91 -11.53
C ASP A 78 4.00 9.10 -12.72
N LYS A 79 4.35 9.77 -13.82
CA LYS A 79 4.95 9.10 -14.99
C LYS A 79 6.25 8.36 -14.65
N SER A 80 6.97 8.80 -13.62
CA SER A 80 8.21 8.17 -13.13
C SER A 80 7.98 6.84 -12.41
N ASP A 81 6.76 6.55 -11.98
CA ASP A 81 6.42 5.28 -11.32
C ASP A 81 6.32 4.13 -12.34
N PHE A 82 6.29 4.44 -13.63
CA PHE A 82 6.20 3.48 -14.73
C PHE A 82 7.57 3.28 -15.40
N PRO A 83 7.86 2.07 -15.92
CA PRO A 83 7.00 0.89 -15.97
C PRO A 83 6.99 0.08 -14.67
N ILE A 84 5.81 -0.35 -14.24
CA ILE A 84 5.63 -1.21 -13.07
C ILE A 84 5.73 -2.67 -13.52
N LYS A 85 6.64 -3.45 -12.91
CA LYS A 85 7.04 -4.76 -13.46
C LYS A 85 6.26 -5.95 -12.89
N ASN A 86 5.69 -5.80 -11.70
CA ASN A 86 4.93 -6.86 -11.03
C ASN A 86 3.95 -6.28 -10.01
N ALA A 87 3.07 -7.13 -9.47
CA ALA A 87 2.04 -6.73 -8.51
C ALA A 87 2.61 -6.23 -7.17
N GLY A 88 3.76 -6.76 -6.73
CA GLY A 88 4.43 -6.32 -5.51
C GLY A 88 5.02 -4.91 -5.62
N ASP A 89 5.58 -4.56 -6.79
CA ASP A 89 6.05 -3.20 -7.09
C ASP A 89 4.86 -2.23 -7.05
N LEU A 90 3.76 -2.58 -7.72
CA LEU A 90 2.52 -1.79 -7.73
C LEU A 90 2.00 -1.57 -6.30
N ALA A 91 1.92 -2.64 -5.51
CA ALA A 91 1.48 -2.59 -4.13
C ALA A 91 2.36 -1.67 -3.29
N THR A 92 3.68 -1.79 -3.43
CA THR A 92 4.64 -0.94 -2.71
C THR A 92 4.44 0.52 -3.08
N ILE A 93 4.40 0.85 -4.37
CA ILE A 93 4.19 2.22 -4.84
C ILE A 93 2.86 2.78 -4.34
N LEU A 94 1.75 2.06 -4.50
CA LEU A 94 0.44 2.54 -4.05
C LEU A 94 0.36 2.74 -2.54
N THR A 95 1.03 1.89 -1.75
CA THR A 95 1.11 2.10 -0.29
C THR A 95 1.91 3.32 0.11
N THR A 96 2.90 3.78 -0.67
CA THR A 96 3.60 5.05 -0.38
C THR A 96 2.74 6.28 -0.70
N ARG A 97 1.71 6.13 -1.54
CA ARG A 97 0.75 7.19 -1.86
C ARG A 97 -0.41 7.25 -0.87
N CYS A 98 -0.58 6.23 -0.03
CA CYS A 98 -1.54 6.29 1.06
C CYS A 98 -1.01 7.20 2.17
N PRO A 99 -1.68 8.32 2.49
CA PRO A 99 -1.27 9.15 3.60
C PRO A 99 -1.68 8.42 4.88
N ILE A 100 -0.74 8.02 5.74
CA ILE A 100 -1.01 7.40 7.06
C ILE A 100 -0.92 8.46 8.15
#